data_AF-A0AAV7Y712-F1
#
_entry.id   AF-A0AAV7Y712-F1
#
_cell.length_a   1.000
_cell.length_b   1.000
_cell.length_c   1.000
_cell.angle_alpha   90.00
_cell.angle_beta   90.00
_cell.angle_gamma   90.00
#
_symmetry.space_group_name_H-M   'P 1'
#
loop_
_entity.id
_entity.type
_entity.pdbx_description
1 polymer ?
#
loop_
_entity_poly.entity_id
_entity_poly.type
_entity_poly.pdbx_seq_one_letter_code
_entity_poly.pdbx_strand_id
1 'polypeptide(L)'
;MALVMKKTAGCLASLRAVVVGRSCSAQYSSAPGKKANQTAHEDEIKKSVFISQSRDVFSNLALEDWVYRNMDLTKHHILMLWQNSPTVVVGRHQNPWLEANPAILAEKGVEVARRNSGGGTVYHDNGNLNLTFFTARDVYNRRRNLDLVTRALFREFNLCCQVNAREDIVYEGHKISGTASKLGNPNAYHHCTILVNVDKNVLHDTLCKHDKGIQTNATVSVPSPTVNLQDVNPHVTVEKLLSSLGWEFLRSSPLSLEDGGLDYASKQGGFQLVNPTEDWFPGLDKIREEFVSWAWRYGKTPKFSVSRSFPVPSVLARQSEASPNGVKEELAISLDVIKGVIEDVTLKIPPSMMSAQGFSGDAEVLTSLRGKRFCESAMEILGESLGQADVQLSSADHGCSADLEGERFVADCMRQVT
;
A
#
# COMPACT_ATOMS: atom_id res chain seq x y z
N MET A 1 -35.18 20.69 -42.81
CA MET A 1 -36.38 19.88 -42.54
C MET A 1 -36.49 19.68 -41.05
N ALA A 2 -37.41 20.42 -40.43
CA ALA A 2 -37.76 20.30 -39.02
C ALA A 2 -38.69 19.10 -38.83
N LEU A 3 -38.53 18.34 -37.74
CA LEU A 3 -39.63 17.53 -37.20
C LEU A 3 -39.54 17.43 -35.66
N VAL A 4 -40.16 18.41 -35.01
CA VAL A 4 -41.09 18.30 -33.87
C VAL A 4 -40.73 17.35 -32.71
N MET A 5 -40.14 17.91 -31.65
CA MET A 5 -40.28 17.39 -30.28
C MET A 5 -41.61 17.88 -29.68
N LYS A 6 -42.50 16.94 -29.34
CA LYS A 6 -43.68 17.20 -28.51
C LYS A 6 -43.33 16.98 -27.04
N LYS A 7 -43.56 18.03 -26.23
CA LYS A 7 -43.65 18.00 -24.77
C LYS A 7 -44.86 17.17 -24.34
N THR A 8 -44.68 16.33 -23.33
CA THR A 8 -45.77 15.86 -22.46
C THR A 8 -45.36 16.07 -21.00
N ALA A 9 -46.16 16.91 -20.33
CA ALA A 9 -46.14 17.13 -18.90
C ALA A 9 -47.20 16.24 -18.25
N GLY A 10 -46.94 15.83 -17.01
CA GLY A 10 -47.95 15.33 -16.08
C GLY A 10 -47.77 13.86 -15.68
N CYS A 11 -47.35 13.62 -14.43
CA CYS A 11 -48.25 13.11 -13.39
C CYS A 11 -47.52 13.08 -12.04
N LEU A 12 -47.94 13.93 -11.11
CA LEU A 12 -47.69 13.73 -9.68
C LEU A 12 -48.58 12.56 -9.23
N ALA A 13 -47.99 11.53 -8.65
CA ALA A 13 -48.73 10.61 -7.78
C ALA A 13 -47.83 10.15 -6.63
N SER A 14 -48.35 10.40 -5.44
CA SER A 14 -47.84 10.08 -4.11
C SER A 14 -47.46 8.60 -3.94
N LEU A 15 -46.23 8.34 -3.52
CA LEU A 15 -45.84 7.09 -2.86
C LEU A 15 -45.35 7.44 -1.45
N ARG A 16 -46.27 7.32 -0.48
CA ARG A 16 -45.92 7.22 0.94
C ARG A 16 -45.32 5.83 1.17
N ALA A 17 -44.00 5.73 1.21
CA ALA A 17 -43.32 4.58 1.78
C ALA A 17 -43.23 4.75 3.30
N VAL A 18 -43.79 3.78 4.03
CA VAL A 18 -43.69 3.66 5.49
C VAL A 18 -42.24 3.35 5.84
N VAL A 19 -41.52 4.33 6.37
CA VAL A 19 -40.18 4.16 6.93
C VAL A 19 -40.31 3.55 8.31
N VAL A 20 -39.93 2.28 8.46
CA VAL A 20 -39.65 1.68 9.77
C VAL A 20 -38.31 2.27 10.22
N GLY A 21 -38.37 3.24 11.13
CA GLY A 21 -37.22 4.04 11.56
C GLY A 21 -36.21 3.23 12.37
N ARG A 22 -34.99 3.12 11.85
CA ARG A 22 -33.79 3.20 12.68
C ARG A 22 -33.29 4.65 12.59
N SER A 23 -33.46 5.41 13.67
CA SER A 23 -32.99 6.79 13.73
C SER A 23 -31.46 6.83 13.77
N CYS A 24 -30.83 7.19 12.67
CA CYS A 24 -29.42 7.60 12.67
C CYS A 24 -29.38 9.11 12.92
N SER A 25 -29.17 9.51 14.18
CA SER A 25 -28.99 10.93 14.52
C SER A 25 -27.56 11.36 14.21
N ALA A 26 -27.32 11.88 13.00
CA ALA A 26 -26.08 12.60 12.70
C ALA A 26 -26.14 13.97 13.39
N GLN A 27 -25.56 14.09 14.58
CA GLN A 27 -25.38 15.36 15.26
C GLN A 27 -24.15 16.08 14.68
N TYR A 28 -24.39 16.98 13.72
CA TYR A 28 -23.38 17.96 13.29
C TYR A 28 -23.40 19.14 14.27
N SER A 29 -22.45 19.17 15.21
CA SER A 29 -22.21 20.32 16.08
C SER A 29 -21.42 21.39 15.32
N SER A 30 -22.06 22.50 14.95
CA SER A 30 -21.37 23.68 14.43
C SER A 30 -20.92 24.59 15.58
N ALA A 31 -19.61 24.78 15.73
CA ALA A 31 -19.06 25.80 16.63
C ALA A 31 -19.13 27.18 15.95
N PRO A 32 -19.48 28.28 16.67
CA PRO A 32 -19.57 29.61 16.06
C PRO A 32 -18.21 30.32 16.12
N GLY A 33 -17.64 30.67 14.96
CA GLY A 33 -16.47 31.55 14.91
C GLY A 33 -16.03 31.97 13.50
N LYS A 34 -15.95 33.29 13.26
CA LYS A 34 -15.32 33.99 12.12
C LYS A 34 -15.86 33.73 10.69
N LYS A 35 -17.17 33.91 10.46
CA LYS A 35 -17.77 33.67 9.13
C LYS A 35 -17.40 34.70 8.03
N ALA A 36 -17.34 35.99 8.32
CA ALA A 36 -17.36 37.01 7.25
C ALA A 36 -16.11 37.10 6.35
N ASN A 37 -14.91 36.83 6.88
CA ASN A 37 -13.66 36.88 6.09
C ASN A 37 -13.29 35.54 5.42
N GLN A 38 -13.84 34.43 5.91
CA GLN A 38 -13.59 33.10 5.34
C GLN A 38 -14.49 32.83 4.13
N THR A 39 -15.72 33.33 4.13
CA THR A 39 -16.67 33.18 3.02
C THR A 39 -16.20 33.84 1.73
N ALA A 40 -15.56 35.01 1.80
CA ALA A 40 -15.08 35.72 0.61
C ALA A 40 -13.95 34.98 -0.12
N HIS A 41 -13.04 34.34 0.62
CA HIS A 41 -11.98 33.50 0.05
C HIS A 41 -12.53 32.15 -0.45
N GLU A 42 -13.68 31.71 0.05
CA GLU A 42 -14.30 30.44 -0.33
C GLU A 42 -14.93 30.47 -1.72
N ASP A 43 -15.55 31.59 -2.08
CA ASP A 43 -16.20 31.79 -3.39
C ASP A 43 -15.19 31.83 -4.56
N GLU A 44 -13.92 32.11 -4.28
CA GLU A 44 -12.84 32.09 -5.26
C GLU A 44 -12.31 30.67 -5.54
N ILE A 45 -12.62 29.70 -4.67
CA ILE A 45 -12.13 28.32 -4.81
C ILE A 45 -13.01 27.56 -5.81
N LYS A 46 -12.43 27.28 -6.98
CA LYS A 46 -13.05 26.41 -7.98
C LYS A 46 -12.85 24.94 -7.59
N LYS A 47 -13.81 24.07 -7.91
CA LYS A 47 -13.69 22.62 -7.75
C LYS A 47 -13.74 21.86 -9.07
N SER A 48 -12.98 20.78 -9.19
CA SER A 48 -13.09 19.82 -10.29
C SER A 48 -13.00 18.38 -9.80
N VAL A 49 -13.65 17.47 -10.53
CA VAL A 49 -13.50 16.02 -10.34
C VAL A 49 -12.70 15.46 -11.50
N PHE A 50 -11.53 14.91 -11.23
CA PHE A 50 -10.71 14.19 -12.22
C PHE A 50 -10.99 12.70 -12.11
N ILE A 51 -11.20 12.03 -13.23
CA ILE A 51 -11.34 10.58 -13.28
C ILE A 51 -10.20 10.03 -14.12
N SER A 52 -9.30 9.28 -13.50
CA SER A 52 -8.20 8.67 -14.25
C SER A 52 -8.73 7.55 -15.15
N GLN A 53 -8.30 7.58 -16.41
CA GLN A 53 -8.57 6.51 -17.38
C GLN A 53 -7.62 5.31 -17.23
N SER A 54 -6.53 5.46 -16.48
CA SER A 54 -5.54 4.39 -16.30
C SER A 54 -5.89 3.46 -15.14
N ARG A 55 -5.57 2.17 -15.32
CA ARG A 55 -5.55 1.14 -14.27
C ARG A 55 -4.14 0.83 -13.78
N ASP A 56 -3.12 1.48 -14.33
CA ASP A 56 -1.74 1.34 -13.87
C ASP A 56 -1.52 2.17 -12.61
N VAL A 57 -1.16 1.50 -11.52
CA VAL A 57 -0.87 2.15 -10.23
C VAL A 57 0.24 3.18 -10.36
N PHE A 58 1.25 2.95 -11.20
CA PHE A 58 2.39 3.85 -11.32
C PHE A 58 2.00 5.13 -12.05
N SER A 59 1.25 5.04 -13.15
CA SER A 59 0.66 6.21 -13.81
C SER A 59 -0.27 6.99 -12.88
N ASN A 60 -1.09 6.31 -12.08
CA ASN A 60 -2.02 6.99 -11.18
C ASN A 60 -1.31 7.68 -10.01
N LEU A 61 -0.28 7.06 -9.42
CA LEU A 61 0.55 7.69 -8.39
C LEU A 61 1.38 8.85 -8.96
N ALA A 62 1.86 8.71 -10.20
CA ALA A 62 2.54 9.80 -10.90
C ALA A 62 1.59 10.98 -11.13
N LEU A 63 0.35 10.72 -11.54
CA LEU A 63 -0.66 11.77 -11.72
C LEU A 63 -1.02 12.44 -10.39
N GLU A 64 -1.18 11.66 -9.31
CA GLU A 64 -1.40 12.20 -7.96
C GLU A 64 -0.29 13.18 -7.57
N ASP A 65 0.97 12.79 -7.79
CA ASP A 65 2.11 13.62 -7.44
C ASP A 65 2.32 14.79 -8.40
N TRP A 66 1.97 14.65 -9.68
CA TRP A 66 2.00 15.73 -10.66
C TRP A 66 0.97 16.81 -10.32
N VAL A 67 -0.28 16.43 -10.02
CA VAL A 67 -1.34 17.37 -9.59
C VAL A 67 -0.91 18.09 -8.32
N TYR A 68 -0.35 17.34 -7.35
CA TYR A 68 0.17 17.91 -6.10
C TYR A 68 1.31 18.92 -6.31
N ARG A 69 2.17 18.75 -7.31
CA ARG A 69 3.33 19.62 -7.55
C ARG A 69 3.02 20.82 -8.45
N ASN A 70 2.08 20.68 -9.39
CA ASN A 70 1.93 21.63 -10.51
C ASN A 70 0.63 22.45 -10.48
N MET A 71 -0.39 22.06 -9.72
CA MET A 71 -1.66 22.79 -9.63
C MET A 71 -1.65 23.82 -8.50
N ASP A 72 -2.30 24.97 -8.72
CA ASP A 72 -2.54 25.98 -7.68
C ASP A 72 -3.74 25.58 -6.80
N LEU A 73 -3.45 24.82 -5.75
CA LEU A 73 -4.47 24.29 -4.84
C LEU A 73 -5.00 25.33 -3.85
N THR A 74 -4.51 26.57 -3.87
CA THR A 74 -5.08 27.68 -3.07
C THR A 74 -6.38 28.21 -3.66
N LYS A 75 -6.56 28.03 -4.98
CA LYS A 75 -7.74 28.48 -5.74
C LYS A 75 -8.49 27.35 -6.42
N HIS A 76 -7.91 26.14 -6.48
CA HIS A 76 -8.52 25.00 -7.16
C HIS A 76 -8.44 23.73 -6.33
N HIS A 77 -9.58 23.32 -5.77
CA HIS A 77 -9.70 22.04 -5.07
C HIS A 77 -10.05 20.93 -6.06
N ILE A 78 -9.34 19.81 -6.00
CA ILE A 78 -9.52 18.71 -6.95
C ILE A 78 -9.86 17.44 -6.18
N LEU A 79 -10.87 16.71 -6.66
CA LEU A 79 -11.12 15.33 -6.28
C LEU A 79 -10.70 14.43 -7.44
N MET A 80 -9.64 13.65 -7.27
CA MET A 80 -9.25 12.62 -8.23
C MET A 80 -9.85 11.28 -7.83
N LEU A 81 -10.54 10.63 -8.76
CA LEU A 81 -11.15 9.30 -8.62
C LEU A 81 -10.40 8.34 -9.55
N TRP A 82 -9.94 7.22 -9.01
CA TRP A 82 -9.04 6.32 -9.74
C TRP A 82 -9.10 4.90 -9.21
N GLN A 83 -8.74 3.95 -10.06
CA GLN A 83 -8.73 2.52 -9.75
C GLN A 83 -7.44 1.90 -10.29
N ASN A 84 -7.01 0.80 -9.69
CA ASN A 84 -5.81 0.09 -10.16
C ASN A 84 -6.16 -1.36 -10.46
N SER A 85 -5.45 -1.95 -11.42
CA SER A 85 -5.30 -3.40 -11.53
C SER A 85 -4.70 -3.97 -10.23
N PRO A 86 -4.84 -5.29 -9.98
CA PRO A 86 -4.32 -5.96 -8.77
C PRO A 86 -2.94 -5.47 -8.34
N THR A 87 -2.87 -4.79 -7.19
CA THR A 87 -1.65 -4.15 -6.69
C THR A 87 -1.67 -4.09 -5.16
N VAL A 88 -0.54 -4.37 -4.53
CA VAL A 88 -0.25 -4.03 -3.14
C VAL A 88 0.43 -2.67 -3.06
N VAL A 89 -0.18 -1.72 -2.33
CA VAL A 89 0.35 -0.37 -2.17
C VAL A 89 0.86 -0.18 -0.73
N VAL A 90 2.18 -0.14 -0.59
CA VAL A 90 2.86 0.10 0.70
C VAL A 90 3.02 1.60 0.96
N GLY A 91 2.95 1.97 2.23
CA GLY A 91 3.20 3.32 2.71
C GLY A 91 4.67 3.73 2.59
N ARG A 92 4.92 5.04 2.64
CA ARG A 92 6.23 5.67 2.42
C ARG A 92 7.37 5.01 3.21
N HIS A 93 7.13 4.69 4.48
CA HIS A 93 8.13 4.23 5.46
C HIS A 93 7.95 2.76 5.86
N GLN A 94 7.25 1.97 5.05
CA GLN A 94 7.04 0.55 5.33
C GLN A 94 8.11 -0.34 4.70
N ASN A 95 8.23 -1.57 5.22
CA ASN A 95 9.04 -2.63 4.65
C ASN A 95 8.14 -3.57 3.82
N PRO A 96 8.29 -3.62 2.48
CA PRO A 96 7.42 -4.41 1.62
C PRO A 96 7.58 -5.92 1.83
N TRP A 97 8.72 -6.39 2.32
CA TRP A 97 8.98 -7.81 2.63
C TRP A 97 8.38 -8.26 3.97
N LEU A 98 8.07 -7.31 4.86
CA LEU A 98 7.35 -7.59 6.12
C LEU A 98 5.83 -7.55 5.89
N GLU A 99 5.41 -6.64 5.03
CA GLU A 99 4.01 -6.28 4.81
C GLU A 99 3.30 -7.14 3.76
N ALA A 100 4.08 -7.76 2.88
CA ALA A 100 3.62 -8.66 1.85
C ALA A 100 4.76 -9.64 1.49
N ASN A 101 4.48 -10.60 0.61
CA ASN A 101 5.50 -11.45 -0.01
C ASN A 101 5.67 -11.08 -1.49
N PRO A 102 6.63 -10.22 -1.87
CA PRO A 102 6.80 -9.78 -3.25
C PRO A 102 7.01 -10.91 -4.27
N ALA A 103 7.56 -12.06 -3.87
CA ALA A 103 7.74 -13.20 -4.76
C ALA A 103 6.38 -13.84 -5.12
N ILE A 104 5.54 -14.12 -4.13
CA ILE A 104 4.18 -14.64 -4.34
C ILE A 104 3.31 -13.64 -5.11
N LEU A 105 3.47 -12.35 -4.84
CA LEU A 105 2.75 -11.31 -5.57
C LEU A 105 3.10 -11.32 -7.06
N ALA A 106 4.38 -11.45 -7.40
CA ALA A 106 4.82 -11.52 -8.77
C ALA A 106 4.24 -12.74 -9.51
N GLU A 107 4.20 -13.91 -8.86
CA GLU A 107 3.57 -15.12 -9.41
C GLU A 107 2.06 -14.93 -9.68
N LYS A 108 1.38 -14.19 -8.81
CA LYS A 108 -0.06 -13.86 -8.95
C LYS A 108 -0.32 -12.67 -9.89
N GLY A 109 0.70 -12.09 -10.52
CA GLY A 109 0.56 -10.90 -11.37
C GLY A 109 0.10 -9.66 -10.60
N VAL A 110 0.43 -9.58 -9.29
CA VAL A 110 0.11 -8.46 -8.41
C VAL A 110 1.34 -7.58 -8.27
N GLU A 111 1.20 -6.30 -8.63
CA GLU A 111 2.30 -5.34 -8.50
C GLU A 111 2.52 -4.92 -7.05
N VAL A 112 3.75 -4.54 -6.72
CA VAL A 112 4.06 -3.80 -5.48
C VAL A 112 4.36 -2.36 -5.85
N ALA A 113 3.64 -1.42 -5.24
CA ALA A 113 3.86 0.01 -5.40
C ALA A 113 4.12 0.66 -4.04
N ARG A 114 4.98 1.70 -4.02
CA ARG A 114 5.18 2.54 -2.83
C ARG A 114 4.61 3.92 -3.09
N ARG A 115 3.71 4.38 -2.24
CA ARG A 115 3.12 5.73 -2.33
C ARG A 115 3.96 6.77 -1.59
N ASN A 116 3.70 8.05 -1.90
CA ASN A 116 4.37 9.18 -1.24
C ASN A 116 3.89 9.43 0.20
N SER A 117 2.64 9.09 0.50
CA SER A 117 2.04 9.26 1.83
C SER A 117 2.47 8.15 2.80
N GLY A 118 2.37 8.44 4.10
CA GLY A 118 2.58 7.46 5.17
C GLY A 118 1.43 6.45 5.31
N GLY A 119 1.34 5.78 6.46
CA GLY A 119 0.28 4.81 6.77
C GLY A 119 0.65 3.37 6.40
N GLY A 120 -0.33 2.46 6.53
CA GLY A 120 -0.18 1.02 6.32
C GLY A 120 -0.36 0.55 4.88
N THR A 121 -0.27 -0.75 4.67
CA THR A 121 -0.36 -1.42 3.37
C THR A 121 -1.83 -1.71 3.05
N VAL A 122 -2.18 -1.55 1.78
CA VAL A 122 -3.52 -1.86 1.26
C VAL A 122 -3.41 -2.63 -0.05
N TYR A 123 -4.41 -3.46 -0.33
CA TYR A 123 -4.57 -4.15 -1.60
C TYR A 123 -5.63 -3.43 -2.44
N HIS A 124 -5.31 -3.23 -3.72
CA HIS A 124 -6.21 -2.64 -4.70
C HIS A 124 -6.47 -3.65 -5.82
N ASP A 125 -7.69 -3.65 -6.33
CA ASP A 125 -8.09 -4.24 -7.59
C ASP A 125 -9.20 -3.39 -8.23
N ASN A 126 -9.88 -3.93 -9.26
CA ASN A 126 -10.98 -3.25 -9.93
C ASN A 126 -12.23 -3.07 -9.04
N GLY A 127 -12.32 -3.76 -7.91
CA GLY A 127 -13.36 -3.62 -6.89
C GLY A 127 -13.04 -2.57 -5.83
N ASN A 128 -11.87 -1.94 -5.87
CA ASN A 128 -11.46 -0.87 -4.97
C ASN A 128 -11.46 0.49 -5.68
N LEU A 129 -12.19 1.48 -5.14
CA LEU A 129 -12.16 2.86 -5.61
C LEU A 129 -11.22 3.70 -4.76
N ASN A 130 -10.29 4.41 -5.38
CA ASN A 130 -9.40 5.37 -4.72
C ASN A 130 -9.89 6.79 -4.96
N LEU A 131 -9.77 7.62 -3.91
CA LEU A 131 -10.11 9.03 -3.93
C LEU A 131 -8.91 9.82 -3.43
N THR A 132 -8.53 10.89 -4.12
CA THR A 132 -7.55 11.86 -3.64
C THR A 132 -8.14 13.26 -3.64
N PHE A 133 -8.22 13.87 -2.47
CA PHE A 133 -8.63 15.25 -2.24
C PHE A 133 -7.39 16.14 -2.19
N PHE A 134 -7.25 17.05 -3.15
CA PHE A 134 -6.17 18.03 -3.23
C PHE A 134 -6.67 19.39 -2.74
N THR A 135 -5.96 19.97 -1.78
CA THR A 135 -6.22 21.31 -1.24
C THR A 135 -4.90 21.99 -0.88
N ALA A 136 -4.95 23.30 -0.66
CA ALA A 136 -3.89 23.96 0.09
C ALA A 136 -3.80 23.39 1.52
N ARG A 137 -2.61 23.48 2.12
CA ARG A 137 -2.29 22.90 3.44
C ARG A 137 -3.04 23.60 4.58
N ASP A 138 -3.25 24.90 4.47
CA ASP A 138 -3.94 25.74 5.45
C ASP A 138 -5.42 25.35 5.62
N VAL A 139 -6.06 24.90 4.55
CA VAL A 139 -7.47 24.47 4.53
C VAL A 139 -7.64 22.94 4.53
N TYR A 140 -6.54 22.19 4.63
CA TYR A 140 -6.57 20.73 4.71
C TYR A 140 -7.38 20.26 5.92
N ASN A 141 -8.37 19.40 5.67
CA ASN A 141 -9.16 18.79 6.73
C ASN A 141 -9.56 17.36 6.33
N ARG A 142 -8.93 16.37 6.96
CA ARG A 142 -9.20 14.96 6.67
C ARG A 142 -10.62 14.56 7.03
N ARG A 143 -11.06 14.90 8.26
CA ARG A 143 -12.37 14.54 8.76
C ARG A 143 -13.48 15.03 7.83
N ARG A 144 -13.36 16.27 7.35
CA ARG A 144 -14.27 16.87 6.37
C ARG A 144 -14.40 16.04 5.08
N ASN A 145 -13.28 15.57 4.55
CA ASN A 145 -13.28 14.74 3.35
C ASN A 145 -13.99 13.39 3.58
N LEU A 146 -13.79 12.79 4.77
CA LEU A 146 -14.42 11.52 5.11
C LEU A 146 -15.92 11.68 5.39
N ASP A 147 -16.32 12.77 6.05
CA ASP A 147 -17.74 13.09 6.28
C ASP A 147 -18.47 13.27 4.94
N LEU A 148 -17.83 13.91 3.95
CA LEU A 148 -18.34 14.01 2.58
C LEU A 148 -18.57 12.63 1.96
N VAL A 149 -17.60 11.71 2.09
CA VAL A 149 -17.75 10.33 1.60
C VAL A 149 -18.91 9.62 2.28
N THR A 150 -19.03 9.70 3.61
CA THR A 150 -20.15 9.06 4.34
C THR A 150 -21.50 9.64 3.93
N ARG A 151 -21.57 10.95 3.65
CA ARG A 151 -22.79 11.61 3.19
C ARG A 151 -23.20 11.15 1.79
N ALA A 152 -22.23 10.98 0.87
CA ALA A 152 -22.50 10.38 -0.45
C ALA A 152 -23.05 8.96 -0.32
N LEU A 153 -22.42 8.12 0.52
CA LEU A 153 -22.86 6.74 0.77
C LEU A 153 -24.27 6.66 1.36
N PHE A 154 -24.59 7.55 2.30
CA PHE A 154 -25.92 7.63 2.89
C PHE A 154 -26.96 8.10 1.86
N ARG A 155 -26.65 9.16 1.11
CA ARG A 155 -27.58 9.76 0.14
C ARG A 155 -27.93 8.83 -1.01
N GLU A 156 -26.93 8.15 -1.57
CA GLU A 156 -27.12 7.30 -2.75
C GLU A 156 -27.60 5.89 -2.38
N PHE A 157 -27.10 5.33 -1.27
CA PHE A 157 -27.28 3.90 -0.95
C PHE A 157 -27.94 3.63 0.40
N ASN A 158 -28.30 4.67 1.15
CA ASN A 158 -28.83 4.58 2.52
C ASN A 158 -27.89 3.84 3.49
N LEU A 159 -26.57 3.93 3.27
CA LEU A 159 -25.56 3.28 4.10
C LEU A 159 -25.05 4.25 5.17
N CYS A 160 -25.46 4.00 6.43
CA CYS A 160 -25.05 4.78 7.59
C CYS A 160 -23.62 4.41 8.04
N CYS A 161 -22.62 4.88 7.28
CA CYS A 161 -21.21 4.67 7.62
C CYS A 161 -20.73 5.72 8.63
N GLN A 162 -19.74 5.37 9.44
CA GLN A 162 -19.17 6.24 10.47
C GLN A 162 -17.67 6.40 10.27
N VAL A 163 -17.14 7.56 10.62
CA VAL A 163 -15.69 7.78 10.67
C VAL A 163 -15.21 7.56 12.09
N ASN A 164 -14.34 6.57 12.29
CA ASN A 164 -13.85 6.18 13.62
C ASN A 164 -12.75 7.12 14.14
N ALA A 165 -12.22 6.86 15.34
CA ALA A 165 -11.18 7.68 15.97
C ALA A 165 -9.83 7.67 15.24
N ARG A 166 -9.57 6.65 14.40
CA ARG A 166 -8.37 6.56 13.55
C ARG A 166 -8.59 7.16 12.16
N GLU A 167 -9.75 7.77 11.95
CA GLU A 167 -10.17 8.35 10.67
C GLU A 167 -10.31 7.30 9.55
N ASP A 168 -10.65 6.05 9.89
CA ASP A 168 -11.17 5.07 8.93
C ASP A 168 -12.69 5.26 8.76
N ILE A 169 -13.24 4.90 7.59
CA ILE A 169 -14.69 4.75 7.44
C ILE A 169 -15.07 3.30 7.72
N VAL A 170 -16.06 3.12 8.61
CA VAL A 170 -16.56 1.83 9.06
C VAL A 170 -18.07 1.71 8.83
N TYR A 171 -18.53 0.50 8.54
CA TYR A 171 -19.93 0.10 8.52
C TYR A 171 -20.11 -1.05 9.51
N GLU A 172 -20.98 -0.88 10.51
CA GLU A 172 -21.20 -1.87 11.59
C GLU A 172 -19.89 -2.42 12.19
N GLY A 173 -18.93 -1.53 12.47
CA GLY A 173 -17.63 -1.87 13.04
C GLY A 173 -16.60 -2.45 12.05
N HIS A 174 -16.98 -2.77 10.82
CA HIS A 174 -16.09 -3.29 9.79
C HIS A 174 -15.57 -2.16 8.90
N LYS A 175 -14.27 -2.16 8.63
CA LYS A 175 -13.62 -1.13 7.83
C LYS A 175 -13.98 -1.28 6.34
N ILE A 176 -14.44 -0.18 5.74
CA ILE A 176 -14.70 -0.08 4.30
C ILE A 176 -13.70 0.84 3.59
N SER A 177 -13.00 1.70 4.34
CA SER A 177 -12.08 2.70 3.79
C SER A 177 -10.89 2.91 4.71
N GLY A 178 -9.68 2.89 4.14
CA GLY A 178 -8.46 3.35 4.81
C GLY A 178 -7.98 4.68 4.23
N THR A 179 -7.30 5.47 5.06
CA THR A 179 -6.82 6.81 4.69
C THR A 179 -5.30 6.95 4.85
N ALA A 180 -4.71 7.81 4.03
CA ALA A 180 -3.38 8.36 4.23
C ALA A 180 -3.28 9.77 3.63
N SER A 181 -2.21 10.51 3.94
CA SER A 181 -2.06 11.89 3.49
C SER A 181 -0.60 12.28 3.31
N LYS A 182 -0.37 13.26 2.44
CA LYS A 182 0.92 13.95 2.26
C LYS A 182 0.70 15.44 2.51
N LEU A 183 1.44 15.98 3.47
CA LEU A 183 1.31 17.39 3.86
C LEU A 183 2.63 18.11 3.56
N GLY A 184 2.68 18.92 2.51
CA GLY A 184 3.77 19.86 2.26
C GLY A 184 3.32 21.30 2.47
N ASN A 185 4.14 22.24 1.99
CA ASN A 185 3.82 23.66 1.94
C ASN A 185 4.09 24.14 0.50
N PRO A 186 3.11 24.72 -0.22
CA PRO A 186 1.76 25.11 0.23
C PRO A 186 0.71 24.00 0.13
N ASN A 187 1.04 22.86 -0.46
CA ASN A 187 0.03 21.87 -0.88
C ASN A 187 -0.15 20.70 0.10
N ALA A 188 -1.35 20.14 0.13
CA ALA A 188 -1.67 18.91 0.83
C ALA A 188 -2.57 18.02 -0.03
N TYR A 189 -2.47 16.70 0.18
CA TYR A 189 -3.51 15.79 -0.28
C TYR A 189 -3.88 14.77 0.78
N HIS A 190 -5.16 14.40 0.78
CA HIS A 190 -5.72 13.28 1.53
C HIS A 190 -6.23 12.26 0.53
N HIS A 191 -5.76 11.02 0.60
CA HIS A 191 -6.39 9.95 -0.16
C HIS A 191 -7.00 8.88 0.73
N CYS A 192 -8.01 8.22 0.21
CA CYS A 192 -8.61 7.07 0.83
C CYS A 192 -9.06 6.05 -0.21
N THR A 193 -9.20 4.81 0.26
CA THR A 193 -9.74 3.69 -0.51
C THR A 193 -11.21 3.48 -0.16
N ILE A 194 -12.00 2.84 -1.02
CA ILE A 194 -13.33 2.34 -0.68
C ILE A 194 -13.47 0.94 -1.26
N LEU A 195 -13.69 -0.05 -0.39
CA LEU A 195 -13.90 -1.44 -0.75
C LEU A 195 -15.32 -1.62 -1.30
N VAL A 196 -15.47 -1.61 -2.62
CA VAL A 196 -16.77 -1.79 -3.28
C VAL A 196 -17.08 -3.26 -3.44
N ASN A 197 -16.19 -3.99 -4.13
CA ASN A 197 -16.30 -5.43 -4.38
C ASN A 197 -14.92 -6.03 -4.65
N VAL A 198 -13.99 -5.86 -3.70
CA VAL A 198 -12.62 -6.38 -3.80
C VAL A 198 -12.62 -7.89 -3.61
N ASP A 199 -11.74 -8.60 -4.33
CA ASP A 199 -11.48 -10.02 -4.04
C ASP A 199 -10.81 -10.16 -2.66
N LYS A 200 -11.61 -10.53 -1.66
CA LYS A 200 -11.15 -10.65 -0.27
C LYS A 200 -10.15 -11.80 -0.07
N ASN A 201 -10.22 -12.85 -0.90
CA ASN A 201 -9.28 -13.98 -0.79
C ASN A 201 -7.90 -13.51 -1.24
N VAL A 202 -7.82 -12.84 -2.39
CA VAL A 202 -6.57 -12.25 -2.87
C VAL A 202 -6.08 -11.18 -1.89
N LEU A 203 -6.95 -10.31 -1.40
CA LEU A 203 -6.57 -9.32 -0.37
C LEU A 203 -5.94 -9.98 0.86
N HIS A 204 -6.57 -11.03 1.40
CA HIS A 204 -6.07 -11.73 2.57
C HIS A 204 -4.71 -12.40 2.30
N ASP A 205 -4.61 -13.13 1.18
CA ASP A 205 -3.39 -13.82 0.78
C ASP A 205 -2.22 -12.87 0.54
N THR A 206 -2.49 -11.71 -0.05
CA THR A 206 -1.46 -10.74 -0.44
C THR A 206 -0.95 -9.89 0.73
N LEU A 207 -1.80 -9.66 1.74
CA LEU A 207 -1.47 -8.86 2.93
C LEU A 207 -1.16 -9.72 4.17
N CYS A 208 -1.03 -11.03 4.00
CA CYS A 208 -0.64 -11.93 5.08
C CYS A 208 0.76 -11.56 5.57
N LYS A 209 0.88 -11.29 6.88
CA LYS A 209 2.17 -10.94 7.47
C LYS A 209 3.15 -12.06 7.28
N HIS A 210 4.35 -11.67 6.87
CA HIS A 210 5.40 -12.60 6.54
C HIS A 210 6.65 -12.22 7.33
N ASP A 211 6.57 -12.44 8.65
CA ASP A 211 7.65 -12.13 9.58
C ASP A 211 8.69 -13.26 9.58
N LYS A 212 9.34 -13.40 8.44
CA LYS A 212 10.43 -14.35 8.25
C LYS A 212 11.70 -13.82 8.95
N GLY A 213 11.64 -13.51 10.25
CA GLY A 213 12.80 -13.10 11.05
C GLY A 213 13.36 -11.73 10.65
N ILE A 214 12.49 -10.84 10.18
CA ILE A 214 12.86 -9.48 9.76
C ILE A 214 12.83 -8.57 10.99
N GLN A 215 13.96 -7.95 11.32
CA GLN A 215 14.03 -6.93 12.37
C GLN A 215 14.14 -5.55 11.74
N THR A 216 13.17 -4.68 11.99
CA THR A 216 13.11 -3.34 11.40
C THR A 216 12.34 -2.35 12.27
N ASN A 217 12.65 -1.05 12.10
CA ASN A 217 11.88 0.06 12.66
C ASN A 217 10.89 0.66 11.64
N ALA A 218 10.61 -0.06 10.55
CA ALA A 218 9.65 0.37 9.55
C ALA A 218 8.24 0.49 10.13
N THR A 219 7.42 1.38 9.56
CA THR A 219 6.01 1.51 9.95
C THR A 219 5.27 0.21 9.65
N VAL A 220 4.60 -0.34 10.66
CA VAL A 220 3.81 -1.57 10.52
C VAL A 220 2.35 -1.26 10.19
N SER A 221 1.71 -2.12 9.41
CA SER A 221 0.26 -2.06 9.24
C SER A 221 -0.50 -2.45 10.50
N VAL A 222 -1.68 -1.85 10.65
CA VAL A 222 -2.66 -2.21 11.68
C VAL A 222 -3.80 -2.98 11.01
N PRO A 223 -3.88 -4.31 11.18
CA PRO A 223 -4.98 -5.11 10.63
C PRO A 223 -6.32 -4.63 11.17
N SER A 224 -7.37 -4.76 10.36
CA SER A 224 -8.75 -4.45 10.77
C SER A 224 -9.71 -5.32 9.97
N PRO A 225 -10.79 -5.83 10.57
CA PRO A 225 -11.84 -6.53 9.83
C PRO A 225 -12.43 -5.62 8.74
N THR A 226 -12.64 -6.16 7.54
CA THR A 226 -13.13 -5.42 6.39
C THR A 226 -14.42 -5.99 5.82
N VAL A 227 -15.20 -5.15 5.15
CA VAL A 227 -16.41 -5.57 4.41
C VAL A 227 -16.48 -4.84 3.07
N ASN A 228 -16.97 -5.50 2.02
CA ASN A 228 -17.26 -4.85 0.76
C ASN A 228 -18.63 -4.18 0.85
N LEU A 229 -18.78 -3.00 0.24
CA LEU A 229 -20.08 -2.34 0.17
C LEU A 229 -21.13 -3.19 -0.56
N GLN A 230 -20.71 -3.96 -1.57
CA GLN A 230 -21.63 -4.82 -2.33
C GLN A 230 -22.18 -6.00 -1.50
N ASP A 231 -21.46 -6.45 -0.46
CA ASP A 231 -21.96 -7.47 0.48
C ASP A 231 -23.13 -6.94 1.32
N VAL A 232 -23.13 -5.63 1.57
CA VAL A 232 -24.14 -4.94 2.39
C VAL A 232 -25.31 -4.47 1.54
N ASN A 233 -25.02 -3.88 0.37
CA ASN A 233 -26.01 -3.41 -0.58
C ASN A 233 -25.57 -3.80 -2.01
N PRO A 234 -26.19 -4.82 -2.62
CA PRO A 234 -25.81 -5.32 -3.94
C PRO A 234 -25.92 -4.29 -5.08
N HIS A 235 -26.65 -3.19 -4.86
CA HIS A 235 -26.80 -2.12 -5.86
C HIS A 235 -25.60 -1.17 -5.93
N VAL A 236 -24.68 -1.24 -4.98
CA VAL A 236 -23.44 -0.45 -4.99
C VAL A 236 -22.53 -1.00 -6.09
N THR A 237 -22.19 -0.14 -7.03
CA THR A 237 -21.15 -0.40 -8.03
C THR A 237 -20.12 0.73 -8.00
N VAL A 238 -18.93 0.47 -8.53
CA VAL A 238 -17.88 1.49 -8.60
C VAL A 238 -18.35 2.71 -9.38
N GLU A 239 -19.06 2.53 -10.50
CA GLU A 239 -19.51 3.61 -11.39
C GLU A 239 -20.51 4.54 -10.70
N LYS A 240 -21.48 3.95 -9.98
CA LYS A 240 -22.45 4.71 -9.19
C LYS A 240 -21.76 5.43 -8.05
N LEU A 241 -20.85 4.75 -7.35
CA LEU A 241 -20.12 5.35 -6.24
C LEU A 241 -19.26 6.53 -6.72
N LEU A 242 -18.52 6.36 -7.81
CA LEU A 242 -17.71 7.40 -8.45
C LEU A 242 -18.56 8.63 -8.79
N SER A 243 -19.71 8.42 -9.43
CA SER A 243 -20.64 9.49 -9.79
C SER A 243 -21.21 10.18 -8.54
N SER A 244 -21.67 9.42 -7.56
CA SER A 244 -22.22 9.96 -6.30
C SER A 244 -21.20 10.81 -5.55
N LEU A 245 -19.95 10.35 -5.44
CA LEU A 245 -18.87 11.05 -4.74
C LEU A 245 -18.45 12.33 -5.49
N GLY A 246 -18.36 12.28 -6.81
CA GLY A 246 -18.04 13.45 -7.61
C GLY A 246 -19.13 14.52 -7.50
N TRP A 247 -20.41 14.15 -7.60
CA TRP A 247 -21.51 15.11 -7.44
C TRP A 247 -21.58 15.66 -6.03
N GLU A 248 -21.38 14.82 -5.02
CA GLU A 248 -21.31 15.24 -3.62
C GLU A 248 -20.19 16.25 -3.41
N PHE A 249 -19.02 16.02 -4.00
CA PHE A 249 -17.91 16.97 -3.96
C PHE A 249 -18.22 18.29 -4.67
N LEU A 250 -18.83 18.25 -5.86
CA LEU A 250 -19.11 19.46 -6.64
C LEU A 250 -20.21 20.33 -6.02
N ARG A 251 -21.21 19.75 -5.36
CA ARG A 251 -22.31 20.52 -4.73
C ARG A 251 -21.99 21.07 -3.34
N SER A 252 -20.93 20.60 -2.70
CA SER A 252 -20.58 20.99 -1.32
C SER A 252 -19.68 22.21 -1.26
N SER A 253 -19.88 23.15 -0.35
CA SER A 253 -18.93 24.24 -0.17
C SER A 253 -17.53 23.69 0.22
N PRO A 254 -16.43 24.24 -0.33
CA PRO A 254 -15.08 23.67 -0.17
C PRO A 254 -14.56 23.67 1.27
N LEU A 255 -15.05 24.58 2.12
CA LEU A 255 -14.58 24.73 3.50
C LEU A 255 -15.57 24.24 4.56
N SER A 256 -16.88 24.33 4.32
CA SER A 256 -17.91 24.06 5.34
C SER A 256 -18.74 22.78 5.12
N LEU A 257 -18.61 22.12 3.96
CA LEU A 257 -19.50 21.05 3.48
C LEU A 257 -20.97 21.44 3.33
N GLU A 258 -21.35 22.70 3.46
CA GLU A 258 -22.73 23.12 3.20
C GLU A 258 -23.16 22.71 1.79
N ASP A 259 -24.37 22.16 1.66
CA ASP A 259 -24.87 21.66 0.39
C ASP A 259 -25.48 22.82 -0.42
N GLY A 260 -24.73 23.33 -1.40
CA GLY A 260 -25.16 24.37 -2.31
C GLY A 260 -26.06 23.89 -3.46
N GLY A 261 -26.35 22.59 -3.54
CA GLY A 261 -27.20 22.00 -4.55
C GLY A 261 -26.62 22.03 -5.97
N LEU A 262 -27.48 21.77 -6.96
CA LEU A 262 -27.09 21.68 -8.37
C LEU A 262 -26.67 23.03 -8.95
N ASP A 263 -27.25 24.12 -8.48
CA ASP A 263 -26.91 25.48 -8.93
C ASP A 263 -25.48 25.86 -8.54
N TYR A 264 -25.01 25.39 -7.38
CA TYR A 264 -23.61 25.56 -7.00
C TYR A 264 -22.69 24.64 -7.79
N ALA A 265 -23.09 23.36 -7.98
CA ALA A 265 -22.32 22.38 -8.73
C ALA A 265 -22.11 22.79 -10.21
N SER A 266 -23.11 23.42 -10.84
CA SER A 266 -23.05 23.85 -12.25
C SER A 266 -22.04 24.98 -12.50
N LYS A 267 -21.64 25.71 -11.46
CA LYS A 267 -20.60 26.76 -11.51
C LYS A 267 -19.17 26.20 -11.39
N GLN A 268 -19.03 24.91 -11.09
CA GLN A 268 -17.74 24.24 -10.87
C GLN A 268 -17.15 23.71 -12.18
N GLY A 269 -15.91 23.21 -12.12
CA GLY A 269 -15.20 22.61 -13.27
C GLY A 269 -15.69 21.23 -13.71
N GLY A 270 -16.72 20.68 -13.05
CA GLY A 270 -17.37 19.43 -13.43
C GLY A 270 -16.48 18.18 -13.35
N PHE A 271 -16.92 17.13 -14.02
CA PHE A 271 -16.16 15.89 -14.20
C PHE A 271 -15.26 15.99 -15.43
N GLN A 272 -14.01 15.53 -15.29
CA GLN A 272 -13.01 15.54 -16.35
C GLN A 272 -12.37 14.16 -16.40
N LEU A 273 -12.52 13.47 -17.53
CA LEU A 273 -11.75 12.26 -17.80
C LEU A 273 -10.32 12.68 -18.13
N VAL A 274 -9.35 12.19 -17.35
CA VAL A 274 -7.94 12.53 -17.53
C VAL A 274 -7.15 11.30 -17.95
N ASN A 275 -6.32 11.46 -18.97
CA ASN A 275 -5.39 10.41 -19.39
C ASN A 275 -4.00 10.72 -18.79
N PRO A 276 -3.47 9.92 -17.86
CA PRO A 276 -2.18 10.17 -17.22
C PRO A 276 -1.03 9.83 -18.18
N THR A 277 -0.82 10.68 -19.18
CA THR A 277 0.29 10.60 -20.16
C THR A 277 1.08 11.91 -20.20
N GLU A 278 2.30 11.84 -20.72
CA GLU A 278 3.19 12.99 -20.93
C GLU A 278 2.53 14.13 -21.72
N ASP A 279 1.74 13.80 -22.75
CA ASP A 279 1.03 14.79 -23.59
C ASP A 279 0.05 15.66 -22.80
N TRP A 280 -0.61 15.08 -21.79
CA TRP A 280 -1.60 15.78 -20.96
C TRP A 280 -0.94 16.43 -19.74
N PHE A 281 0.14 15.82 -19.23
CA PHE A 281 0.83 16.21 -18.02
C PHE A 281 2.35 16.19 -18.27
N PRO A 282 2.95 17.31 -18.71
CA PRO A 282 4.37 17.35 -19.03
C PRO A 282 5.25 16.99 -17.83
N GLY A 283 6.22 16.11 -18.04
CA GLY A 283 7.13 15.55 -17.04
C GLY A 283 6.55 14.36 -16.25
N LEU A 284 5.35 13.88 -16.60
CA LEU A 284 4.72 12.75 -15.92
C LEU A 284 5.49 11.45 -16.10
N ASP A 285 6.04 11.19 -17.28
CA ASP A 285 6.77 9.94 -17.56
C ASP A 285 7.97 9.80 -16.63
N LYS A 286 8.69 10.89 -16.37
CA LYS A 286 9.80 10.92 -15.41
C LYS A 286 9.35 10.61 -13.98
N ILE A 287 8.20 11.13 -13.55
CA ILE A 287 7.63 10.84 -12.23
C ILE A 287 7.23 9.36 -12.17
N ARG A 288 6.61 8.83 -13.24
CA ARG A 288 6.23 7.43 -13.35
C ARG A 288 7.43 6.50 -13.28
N GLU A 289 8.51 6.80 -14.00
CA GLU A 289 9.77 6.06 -13.95
C GLU A 289 10.34 5.99 -12.53
N GLU A 290 10.28 7.09 -11.77
CA GLU A 290 10.65 7.09 -10.35
C GLU A 290 9.81 6.08 -9.57
N PHE A 291 8.48 6.10 -9.71
CA PHE A 291 7.57 5.18 -9.02
C PHE A 291 7.77 3.70 -9.39
N VAL A 292 8.11 3.41 -10.66
CA VAL A 292 8.40 2.05 -11.14
C VAL A 292 9.76 1.54 -10.62
N SER A 293 10.71 2.44 -10.40
CA SER A 293 12.09 2.09 -10.08
C SER A 293 12.24 1.23 -8.81
N TRP A 294 13.24 0.34 -8.83
CA TRP A 294 13.64 -0.40 -7.62
C TRP A 294 14.02 0.54 -6.47
N ALA A 295 14.75 1.61 -6.80
CA ALA A 295 15.22 2.61 -5.86
C ALA A 295 14.06 3.24 -5.07
N TRP A 296 12.88 3.38 -5.67
CA TRP A 296 11.69 3.86 -5.00
C TRP A 296 10.92 2.77 -4.28
N ARG A 297 10.48 1.74 -5.02
CA ARG A 297 9.60 0.68 -4.49
C ARG A 297 10.22 -0.03 -3.28
N TYR A 298 11.49 -0.37 -3.39
CA TYR A 298 12.21 -1.19 -2.42
C TYR A 298 13.37 -0.44 -1.77
N GLY A 299 14.02 0.47 -2.52
CA GLY A 299 15.18 1.22 -2.04
C GLY A 299 14.88 2.29 -1.00
N LYS A 300 13.60 2.64 -0.79
CA LYS A 300 13.15 3.54 0.28
C LYS A 300 12.75 2.81 1.57
N THR A 301 12.91 1.49 1.60
CA THR A 301 12.67 0.69 2.80
C THR A 301 13.64 1.11 3.92
N PRO A 302 13.15 1.40 5.14
CA PRO A 302 14.03 1.61 6.29
C PRO A 302 14.97 0.43 6.49
N LYS A 303 16.16 0.67 7.04
CA LYS A 303 17.13 -0.39 7.30
C LYS A 303 16.49 -1.55 8.08
N PHE A 304 16.87 -2.76 7.74
CA PHE A 304 16.41 -3.97 8.42
C PHE A 304 17.47 -5.05 8.37
N SER A 305 17.39 -5.99 9.30
CA SER A 305 18.15 -7.22 9.27
C SER A 305 17.23 -8.42 9.09
N VAL A 306 17.74 -9.49 8.51
CA VAL A 306 17.03 -10.76 8.36
C VAL A 306 17.91 -11.87 8.88
N SER A 307 17.43 -12.61 9.87
CA SER A 307 18.18 -13.73 10.45
C SER A 307 17.49 -15.07 10.24
N ARG A 308 18.26 -16.10 9.92
CA ARG A 308 17.81 -17.49 9.79
C ARG A 308 18.77 -18.43 10.48
N SER A 309 18.21 -19.37 11.22
CA SER A 309 18.95 -20.51 11.73
C SER A 309 18.84 -21.70 10.77
N PHE A 310 19.94 -22.42 10.62
CA PHE A 310 20.06 -23.64 9.84
C PHE A 310 20.74 -24.70 10.70
N PRO A 311 20.35 -25.98 10.57
CA PRO A 311 21.07 -27.05 11.26
C PRO A 311 22.53 -27.07 10.82
N VAL A 312 23.45 -27.35 11.75
CA VAL A 312 24.86 -27.56 11.41
C VAL A 312 24.97 -28.78 10.47
N PRO A 313 25.60 -28.62 9.28
CA PRO A 313 25.85 -29.75 8.38
C PRO A 313 26.59 -30.89 9.08
N SER A 314 26.20 -32.14 8.78
CA SER A 314 26.71 -33.34 9.44
C SER A 314 28.23 -33.52 9.33
N VAL A 315 28.85 -32.92 8.31
CA VAL A 315 30.31 -32.86 8.10
C VAL A 315 31.02 -32.10 9.23
N LEU A 316 30.44 -30.98 9.68
CA LEU A 316 30.96 -30.17 10.78
C LEU A 316 30.58 -30.77 12.15
N ALA A 317 29.44 -31.46 12.22
CA ALA A 317 28.99 -32.11 13.44
C ALA A 317 29.87 -33.30 13.88
N ARG A 318 30.55 -34.00 12.94
CA ARG A 318 31.43 -35.15 13.26
C ARG A 318 32.71 -34.78 14.02
N GLN A 319 33.06 -33.50 14.08
CA GLN A 319 34.23 -33.00 14.82
C GLN A 319 33.87 -32.37 16.18
N SER A 320 32.58 -32.27 16.50
CA SER A 320 32.08 -31.81 17.79
C SER A 320 31.85 -33.04 18.67
N GLU A 321 32.59 -33.16 19.79
CA GLU A 321 32.30 -34.19 20.79
C GLU A 321 30.83 -34.06 21.21
N ALA A 322 30.10 -35.18 21.16
CA ALA A 322 28.66 -35.24 21.35
C ALA A 322 28.22 -34.38 22.55
N SER A 323 27.48 -33.31 22.26
CA SER A 323 26.92 -32.42 23.28
C SER A 323 26.04 -33.25 24.24
N PRO A 324 26.24 -33.16 25.57
CA PRO A 324 25.70 -34.12 26.55
C PRO A 324 24.17 -34.12 26.69
N ASN A 325 23.45 -33.23 25.99
CA ASN A 325 22.00 -33.04 26.12
C ASN A 325 21.19 -33.21 24.82
N GLY A 326 21.78 -33.67 23.71
CA GLY A 326 21.03 -33.93 22.46
C GLY A 326 20.43 -32.68 21.79
N VAL A 327 20.92 -31.48 22.13
CA VAL A 327 20.53 -30.23 21.47
C VAL A 327 21.21 -30.16 20.11
N LYS A 328 20.43 -30.10 19.03
CA LYS A 328 20.97 -29.86 17.68
C LYS A 328 21.53 -28.43 17.63
N GLU A 329 22.80 -28.32 17.30
CA GLU A 329 23.46 -27.03 17.10
C GLU A 329 22.99 -26.41 15.77
N GLU A 330 22.84 -25.08 15.76
CA GLU A 330 22.36 -24.33 14.60
C GLU A 330 23.32 -23.20 14.23
N LEU A 331 23.62 -23.06 12.94
CA LEU A 331 24.28 -21.89 12.37
C LEU A 331 23.24 -20.80 12.12
N ALA A 332 23.55 -19.56 12.45
CA ALA A 332 22.66 -18.44 12.14
C ALA A 332 23.28 -17.51 11.10
N ILE A 333 22.64 -17.35 9.95
CA ILE A 333 22.98 -16.33 8.97
C ILE A 333 22.12 -15.10 9.23
N SER A 334 22.77 -13.94 9.28
CA SER A 334 22.10 -12.63 9.33
C SER A 334 22.51 -11.78 8.13
N LEU A 335 21.54 -11.15 7.47
CA LEU A 335 21.75 -10.18 6.41
C LEU A 335 21.36 -8.79 6.90
N ASP A 336 22.23 -7.81 6.74
CA ASP A 336 21.88 -6.40 6.92
C ASP A 336 21.54 -5.77 5.57
N VAL A 337 20.35 -5.18 5.48
CA VAL A 337 19.81 -4.64 4.23
C VAL A 337 19.60 -3.13 4.36
N ILE A 338 20.27 -2.38 3.48
CA ILE A 338 20.19 -0.92 3.39
C ILE A 338 19.73 -0.55 1.99
N LYS A 339 18.68 0.28 1.91
CA LYS A 339 18.07 0.68 0.62
C LYS A 339 17.73 -0.52 -0.27
N GLY A 340 17.24 -1.61 0.33
CA GLY A 340 16.87 -2.83 -0.38
C GLY A 340 18.03 -3.57 -1.03
N VAL A 341 19.26 -3.29 -0.61
CA VAL A 341 20.50 -3.94 -1.06
C VAL A 341 21.17 -4.58 0.15
N ILE A 342 21.72 -5.77 -0.03
CA ILE A 342 22.44 -6.51 1.01
C ILE A 342 23.78 -5.80 1.22
N GLU A 343 23.95 -5.20 2.39
CA GLU A 343 25.15 -4.44 2.75
C GLU A 343 26.19 -5.33 3.45
N ASP A 344 25.71 -6.23 4.31
CA ASP A 344 26.56 -7.13 5.08
C ASP A 344 25.89 -8.50 5.28
N VAL A 345 26.72 -9.53 5.44
CA VAL A 345 26.31 -10.92 5.68
C VAL A 345 27.15 -11.52 6.78
N THR A 346 26.50 -11.79 7.92
CA THR A 346 27.15 -12.32 9.11
C THR A 346 26.76 -13.78 9.34
N LEU A 347 27.76 -14.66 9.47
CA LEU A 347 27.56 -16.04 9.92
C LEU A 347 27.92 -16.15 11.40
N LYS A 348 26.94 -16.52 12.23
CA LYS A 348 27.11 -16.80 13.65
C LYS A 348 27.22 -18.30 13.88
N ILE A 349 28.33 -18.70 14.50
CA ILE A 349 28.68 -20.09 14.81
C ILE A 349 28.46 -20.33 16.32
N PRO A 350 27.86 -21.47 16.73
CA PRO A 350 27.67 -21.82 18.14
C PRO A 350 28.97 -21.89 18.95
N PRO A 351 28.98 -21.45 20.23
CA PRO A 351 30.15 -21.49 21.09
C PRO A 351 30.78 -22.88 21.30
N SER A 352 29.99 -23.94 21.26
CA SER A 352 30.46 -25.33 21.39
C SER A 352 31.34 -25.77 20.22
N MET A 353 31.14 -25.21 19.02
CA MET A 353 32.05 -25.39 17.88
C MET A 353 33.32 -24.54 18.01
N MET A 354 33.30 -23.48 18.82
CA MET A 354 34.45 -22.58 19.00
C MET A 354 35.61 -23.25 19.76
N SER A 355 35.33 -24.25 20.59
CA SER A 355 36.33 -24.99 21.38
C SER A 355 37.06 -26.11 20.63
N ALA A 356 36.55 -26.56 19.47
CA ALA A 356 37.11 -27.71 18.77
C ALA A 356 38.36 -27.39 17.92
N GLN A 357 38.62 -26.14 17.54
CA GLN A 357 39.81 -25.79 16.73
C GLN A 357 40.16 -24.29 16.63
N GLY A 358 39.69 -23.42 17.54
CA GLY A 358 40.10 -22.01 17.55
C GLY A 358 39.35 -21.10 16.56
N PHE A 359 38.19 -21.53 16.07
CA PHE A 359 37.29 -20.67 15.31
C PHE A 359 36.57 -19.71 16.26
N SER A 360 36.89 -18.41 16.19
CA SER A 360 36.18 -17.38 16.94
C SER A 360 35.61 -16.30 16.02
N GLY A 361 34.35 -15.93 16.25
CA GLY A 361 33.79 -14.65 15.80
C GLY A 361 32.76 -14.73 14.67
N ASP A 362 32.12 -13.59 14.44
CA ASP A 362 31.37 -13.29 13.23
C ASP A 362 32.33 -13.45 12.03
N ALA A 363 32.14 -14.48 11.21
CA ALA A 363 32.88 -14.59 9.96
C ALA A 363 32.20 -13.68 8.92
N GLU A 364 32.90 -12.64 8.45
CA GLU A 364 32.55 -11.97 7.19
C GLU A 364 32.76 -12.99 6.07
N VAL A 365 31.72 -13.77 5.78
CA VAL A 365 31.72 -14.60 4.58
C VAL A 365 31.68 -13.60 3.42
N LEU A 366 32.71 -13.56 2.55
CA LEU A 366 32.63 -12.80 1.29
C LEU A 366 31.59 -13.48 0.41
N THR A 367 30.32 -13.25 0.73
CA THR A 367 29.21 -13.77 -0.02
C THR A 367 29.13 -12.95 -1.30
N SER A 368 28.96 -13.64 -2.42
CA SER A 368 28.58 -13.03 -3.70
C SER A 368 27.25 -12.25 -3.64
N LEU A 369 26.62 -12.18 -2.46
CA LEU A 369 25.36 -11.50 -2.18
C LEU A 369 25.54 -10.04 -1.79
N ARG A 370 26.71 -9.65 -1.25
CA ARG A 370 26.98 -8.25 -0.91
C ARG A 370 26.84 -7.36 -2.15
N GLY A 371 26.11 -6.26 -2.01
CA GLY A 371 25.80 -5.35 -3.11
C GLY A 371 24.67 -5.81 -4.05
N LYS A 372 24.12 -7.02 -3.89
CA LYS A 372 22.94 -7.47 -4.63
C LYS A 372 21.65 -6.96 -4.00
N ARG A 373 20.61 -6.83 -4.82
CA ARG A 373 19.25 -6.51 -4.36
C ARG A 373 18.77 -7.62 -3.44
N PHE A 374 18.19 -7.24 -2.31
CA PHE A 374 17.58 -8.21 -1.42
C PHE A 374 16.35 -8.82 -2.08
N CYS A 375 16.33 -10.15 -2.15
CA CYS A 375 15.17 -10.95 -2.46
C CYS A 375 15.06 -12.05 -1.39
N GLU A 376 13.84 -12.45 -1.08
CA GLU A 376 13.61 -13.41 0.00
C GLU A 376 14.26 -14.77 -0.28
N SER A 377 14.27 -15.18 -1.55
CA SER A 377 14.96 -16.37 -2.02
C SER A 377 16.47 -16.33 -1.81
N ALA A 378 17.09 -15.18 -1.55
CA ALA A 378 18.52 -15.12 -1.23
C ALA A 378 18.84 -15.92 0.04
N MET A 379 17.95 -15.91 1.03
CA MET A 379 18.10 -16.72 2.26
C MET A 379 17.84 -18.20 2.02
N GLU A 380 16.94 -18.53 1.10
CA GLU A 380 16.65 -19.92 0.70
C GLU A 380 17.84 -20.51 -0.05
N ILE A 381 18.42 -19.77 -1.01
CA ILE A 381 19.63 -20.16 -1.73
C ILE A 381 20.81 -20.37 -0.76
N LEU A 382 20.96 -19.51 0.25
CA LEU A 382 21.99 -19.67 1.29
C LEU A 382 21.75 -20.94 2.11
N GLY A 383 20.50 -21.18 2.51
CA GLY A 383 20.11 -22.39 3.24
C GLY A 383 20.32 -23.67 2.43
N GLU A 384 19.95 -23.65 1.15
CA GLU A 384 20.18 -24.76 0.22
C GLU A 384 21.67 -24.99 -0.02
N SER A 385 22.48 -23.93 -0.13
CA SER A 385 23.93 -24.07 -0.29
C SER A 385 24.57 -24.71 0.94
N LEU A 386 24.09 -24.36 2.14
CA LEU A 386 24.51 -25.02 3.39
C LEU A 386 23.98 -26.46 3.51
N GLY A 387 22.76 -26.73 3.04
CA GLY A 387 22.12 -28.05 3.11
C GLY A 387 22.53 -29.04 2.01
N GLN A 388 22.90 -28.57 0.81
CA GLN A 388 23.42 -29.41 -0.28
C GLN A 388 24.81 -29.95 0.06
N ALA A 389 25.57 -29.28 0.95
CA ALA A 389 26.78 -29.85 1.54
C ALA A 389 26.50 -31.17 2.30
N ASP A 390 25.29 -31.38 2.83
CA ASP A 390 24.88 -32.66 3.45
C ASP A 390 24.49 -33.74 2.42
N VAL A 391 23.91 -33.34 1.27
CA VAL A 391 23.34 -34.29 0.29
C VAL A 391 24.40 -34.83 -0.67
N GLN A 392 25.31 -33.99 -1.18
CA GLN A 392 26.33 -34.42 -2.16
C GLN A 392 27.33 -35.45 -1.60
N LEU A 393 27.57 -35.46 -0.28
CA LEU A 393 28.42 -36.44 0.40
C LEU A 393 27.69 -37.75 0.75
N SER A 394 26.36 -37.78 0.67
CA SER A 394 25.57 -39.00 0.91
C SER A 394 25.37 -39.86 -0.34
N SER A 395 25.58 -39.28 -1.53
CA SER A 395 25.44 -39.97 -2.83
C SER A 395 26.76 -40.26 -3.54
N ALA A 396 27.91 -39.95 -2.94
CA ALA A 396 29.22 -40.24 -3.50
C ALA A 396 29.66 -41.68 -3.15
N ASP A 397 28.95 -42.65 -3.71
CA ASP A 397 29.51 -43.97 -4.00
C ASP A 397 29.39 -44.11 -5.52
N HIS A 398 30.54 -44.14 -6.21
CA HIS A 398 30.78 -44.19 -7.68
C HIS A 398 31.19 -42.87 -8.36
N GLY A 399 32.47 -42.53 -8.17
CA GLY A 399 33.43 -42.26 -9.26
C GLY A 399 33.23 -41.02 -10.17
N CYS A 400 34.15 -40.06 -10.00
CA CYS A 400 34.73 -39.13 -10.99
C CYS A 400 34.32 -37.63 -10.89
N SER A 401 35.23 -36.87 -10.27
CA SER A 401 35.62 -35.47 -10.53
C SER A 401 34.66 -34.29 -10.32
N ALA A 402 33.54 -34.44 -9.60
CA ALA A 402 32.71 -33.30 -9.15
C ALA A 402 32.95 -32.87 -7.68
N ASP A 403 33.70 -33.67 -6.91
CA ASP A 403 33.96 -33.47 -5.48
C ASP A 403 34.74 -32.19 -5.15
N LEU A 404 35.43 -31.61 -6.14
CA LEU A 404 36.36 -30.49 -5.94
C LEU A 404 35.71 -29.11 -5.95
N GLU A 405 34.43 -28.93 -6.33
CA GLU A 405 33.77 -27.61 -6.37
C GLU A 405 32.92 -27.32 -5.12
N GLY A 406 32.20 -28.32 -4.59
CA GLY A 406 31.40 -28.20 -3.36
C GLY A 406 32.26 -28.13 -2.10
N GLU A 407 33.30 -28.96 -2.01
CA GLU A 407 34.33 -28.84 -0.98
C GLU A 407 35.06 -27.50 -1.07
N ARG A 408 35.25 -26.97 -2.29
CA ARG A 408 35.85 -25.63 -2.48
C ARG A 408 34.99 -24.53 -1.92
N PHE A 409 33.67 -24.57 -2.08
CA PHE A 409 32.79 -23.49 -1.60
C PHE A 409 32.69 -23.47 -0.07
N VAL A 410 32.54 -24.64 0.57
CA VAL A 410 32.56 -24.74 2.04
C VAL A 410 33.97 -24.42 2.57
N ALA A 411 35.03 -24.92 1.92
CA ALA A 411 36.40 -24.57 2.27
C ALA A 411 36.77 -23.12 1.92
N ASP A 412 36.12 -22.44 0.98
CA ASP A 412 36.35 -21.03 0.64
C ASP A 412 35.57 -20.11 1.58
N CYS A 413 34.37 -20.52 2.02
CA CYS A 413 33.67 -19.90 3.15
C CYS A 413 34.47 -20.04 4.46
N MET A 414 35.22 -21.14 4.62
CA MET A 414 36.05 -21.41 5.81
C MET A 414 37.51 -20.92 5.69
N ARG A 415 38.08 -20.78 4.48
CA ARG A 415 39.46 -20.28 4.25
C ARG A 415 39.61 -18.77 4.39
N GLN A 416 38.51 -18.02 4.37
CA GLN A 416 38.52 -16.58 4.61
C GLN A 416 38.41 -16.22 6.11
N VAL A 417 38.47 -17.23 7.00
CA VAL A 417 38.45 -17.11 8.46
C VAL A 417 39.87 -17.22 9.08
N THR A 418 40.92 -17.00 8.28
CA THR A 418 42.31 -16.88 8.77
C THR A 418 42.93 -15.54 8.43
#